data_AF-A0A3P8GZ11-F1
#
_entry.id   AF-A0A3P8GZ11-F1
#
_cell.length_a   1.000
_cell.length_b   1.000
_cell.length_c   1.000
_cell.angle_alpha   90.00
_cell.angle_beta   90.00
_cell.angle_gamma   90.00
#
_symmetry.space_group_name_H-M   'P 1'
#
loop_
_entity.id
_entity.type
_entity.pdbx_description
1 polymer ?
#
loop_
_entity_poly.entity_id
_entity_poly.type
_entity_poly.pdbx_seq_one_letter_code
_entity_poly.pdbx_strand_id
1 'polypeptide(L)'
;MSIYVTSVHIVGGIIACGVFLFVLAVVGLLGAIKHNQPILFFFSVACACLSLSSDYQKILVETAWKQSSNNSKLTVMTAFKCCGLHKADLLPSDPLGCPPCKLAKLSCCDTPDGKTAKCCQGPDVGNNTFCPCTTTCWTVIQERLSTGVRVTGATSLFFSVIELLGVWTALRYRHQRDPLLDPNSVL
;
A
#
# COMPACT_ATOMS: atom_id res chain seq x y z
N MET A 1 24.69 3.59 -8.78
CA MET A 1 23.96 3.03 -9.94
C MET A 1 22.75 2.16 -9.53
N SER A 2 22.38 2.12 -8.24
CA SER A 2 21.35 1.23 -7.67
C SER A 2 19.94 1.85 -7.61
N ILE A 3 19.80 3.17 -7.78
CA ILE A 3 18.51 3.88 -7.70
C ILE A 3 17.67 3.67 -8.98
N TYR A 4 18.31 3.49 -10.14
CA TYR A 4 17.60 3.31 -11.42
C TYR A 4 16.96 1.92 -11.56
N VAL A 5 17.59 0.87 -11.03
CA VAL A 5 17.11 -0.52 -11.19
C VAL A 5 15.86 -0.76 -10.33
N THR A 6 15.82 -0.26 -9.10
CA THR A 6 14.65 -0.39 -8.23
C THR A 6 13.46 0.42 -8.73
N SER A 7 13.68 1.62 -9.29
CA SER A 7 12.61 2.43 -9.88
C SER A 7 11.94 1.76 -11.08
N VAL A 8 12.70 1.05 -11.93
CA VAL A 8 12.13 0.36 -13.09
C VAL A 8 11.23 -0.80 -12.68
N HIS A 9 11.63 -1.59 -11.69
CA HIS A 9 10.79 -2.67 -11.16
C HIS A 9 9.52 -2.15 -10.48
N ILE A 10 9.62 -1.05 -9.71
CA ILE A 10 8.45 -0.43 -9.06
C ILE A 10 7.46 0.09 -10.11
N VAL A 11 7.96 0.82 -11.12
CA VAL A 11 7.13 1.35 -12.21
C VAL A 11 6.48 0.22 -13.02
N GLY A 12 7.24 -0.84 -13.33
CA GLY A 12 6.70 -2.02 -14.00
C GLY A 12 5.57 -2.70 -13.21
N GLY A 13 5.71 -2.78 -11.88
CA GLY A 13 4.67 -3.31 -11.00
C GLY A 13 3.39 -2.47 -11.03
N ILE A 14 3.50 -1.14 -11.01
CA ILE A 14 2.34 -0.23 -11.09
C ILE A 14 1.61 -0.39 -12.43
N ILE A 15 2.35 -0.46 -13.54
CA ILE A 15 1.77 -0.63 -14.88
C ILE A 15 1.07 -1.99 -15.00
N ALA A 16 1.73 -3.08 -14.56
CA ALA A 16 1.14 -4.42 -14.59
C ALA A 16 -0.14 -4.51 -13.74
N CYS A 17 -0.13 -3.90 -12.55
CA CYS A 17 -1.31 -3.79 -11.69
C CYS A 17 -2.44 -3.02 -12.41
N GLY A 18 -2.12 -1.90 -13.06
CA GLY A 18 -3.08 -1.11 -13.83
C GLY A 18 -3.75 -1.88 -14.96
N VAL A 19 -2.96 -2.61 -15.77
CA VAL A 19 -3.50 -3.45 -16.86
C VAL A 19 -4.39 -4.57 -16.32
N PHE A 20 -3.98 -5.22 -15.24
CA PHE A 20 -4.78 -6.27 -14.60
C PHE A 20 -6.12 -5.73 -14.07
N LEU A 21 -6.10 -4.60 -13.38
CA LEU A 21 -7.32 -3.95 -12.87
C LEU A 21 -8.23 -3.48 -14.00
N PHE A 22 -7.68 -3.02 -15.13
CA PHE A 22 -8.47 -2.67 -16.31
C PHE A 22 -9.20 -3.88 -16.90
N VAL A 23 -8.54 -5.03 -17.01
CA VAL A 23 -9.18 -6.27 -17.47
C VAL A 23 -10.30 -6.69 -16.52
N LEU A 24 -10.07 -6.64 -15.21
CA LEU A 24 -11.13 -6.93 -14.22
C LEU A 24 -12.33 -5.98 -14.36
N ALA A 25 -12.09 -4.69 -14.59
CA ALA A 25 -13.16 -3.71 -14.81
C ALA A 25 -13.97 -4.02 -16.08
N VAL A 26 -13.31 -4.38 -17.19
CA VAL A 26 -13.99 -4.77 -18.45
C VAL A 26 -14.81 -6.05 -18.26
N VAL A 27 -14.27 -7.06 -17.59
CA VAL A 27 -14.99 -8.30 -17.30
C VAL A 27 -16.21 -8.04 -16.41
N GLY A 28 -16.07 -7.20 -15.38
CA GLY A 28 -17.17 -6.77 -14.52
C GLY A 28 -18.28 -6.05 -15.32
N LEU A 29 -17.89 -5.12 -16.21
CA LEU A 29 -18.81 -4.38 -17.08
C LEU A 29 -19.55 -5.31 -18.06
N LEU A 30 -18.83 -6.21 -18.74
CA LEU A 30 -19.45 -7.19 -19.65
C LEU A 30 -20.39 -8.14 -18.90
N GLY A 31 -20.05 -8.52 -17.67
CA GLY A 31 -20.93 -9.30 -16.78
C GLY A 31 -22.24 -8.57 -16.46
N ALA A 32 -22.16 -7.27 -16.18
CA ALA A 32 -23.33 -6.43 -15.91
C ALA A 32 -24.22 -6.25 -17.15
N ILE A 33 -23.64 -6.04 -18.33
CA ILE A 33 -24.41 -5.82 -19.57
C ILE A 33 -25.04 -7.11 -20.08
N LYS A 34 -24.33 -8.24 -20.02
CA LYS A 34 -24.77 -9.51 -20.63
C LYS A 34 -25.78 -10.29 -19.77
N HIS A 35 -26.19 -9.77 -18.60
CA HIS A 35 -26.98 -10.50 -17.60
C HIS A 35 -26.42 -11.91 -17.30
N ASN A 36 -25.11 -12.11 -17.45
CA ASN A 36 -24.49 -13.43 -17.31
C ASN A 36 -24.03 -13.62 -15.86
N GLN A 37 -24.90 -14.21 -15.03
CA GLN A 37 -24.70 -14.36 -13.59
C GLN A 37 -23.30 -14.87 -13.17
N PRO A 38 -22.67 -15.87 -13.83
CA PRO A 38 -21.37 -16.40 -13.40
C PRO A 38 -20.23 -15.38 -13.44
N ILE A 39 -20.21 -14.49 -14.44
CA ILE A 39 -19.13 -13.50 -14.63
C ILE A 39 -19.11 -12.49 -13.49
N LEU A 40 -20.30 -12.10 -13.02
CA LEU A 40 -20.44 -11.16 -11.91
C LEU A 40 -19.94 -11.76 -10.58
N PHE A 41 -20.17 -13.06 -10.37
CA PHE A 41 -19.64 -13.77 -9.21
C PHE A 41 -18.10 -13.82 -9.23
N PHE A 42 -17.50 -14.14 -10.38
CA PHE A 42 -16.04 -14.14 -10.50
C PHE A 42 -15.42 -12.76 -10.25
N PHE A 43 -16.07 -11.69 -10.73
CA PHE A 43 -15.63 -10.32 -10.46
C PHE A 43 -15.67 -9.97 -8.96
N SER A 44 -16.76 -10.31 -8.27
CA SER A 44 -16.87 -10.05 -6.82
C SER A 44 -15.83 -10.82 -6.01
N VAL A 45 -15.57 -12.08 -6.36
CA VAL A 45 -14.54 -12.90 -5.69
C VAL A 45 -13.15 -12.31 -5.93
N ALA A 46 -12.83 -11.92 -7.18
CA ALA A 46 -11.55 -11.29 -7.49
C ALA A 46 -11.34 -9.98 -6.71
N CYS A 47 -12.35 -9.12 -6.62
CA CYS A 47 -12.30 -7.88 -5.82
C CYS A 47 -12.15 -8.17 -4.32
N ALA A 48 -12.83 -9.19 -3.79
CA ALA A 48 -12.66 -9.60 -2.39
C ALA A 48 -11.22 -10.08 -2.11
N CYS A 49 -10.60 -10.81 -3.04
CA CYS A 49 -9.20 -11.25 -2.92
C CYS A 49 -8.19 -10.10 -2.99
N LEU A 50 -8.54 -8.96 -3.60
CA LEU A 50 -7.68 -7.77 -3.64
C LEU A 50 -7.78 -6.93 -2.36
N SER A 51 -8.83 -7.10 -1.56
CA SER A 51 -9.00 -6.39 -0.29
C SER A 51 -8.04 -6.93 0.77
N LEU A 52 -7.14 -6.07 1.25
CA LEU A 52 -6.13 -6.44 2.25
C LEU A 52 -6.61 -6.09 3.67
N SER A 53 -6.76 -7.10 4.55
CA SER A 53 -7.12 -6.88 5.96
C SER A 53 -5.91 -6.49 6.83
N SER A 54 -6.17 -5.96 8.03
CA SER A 54 -5.14 -5.57 8.99
C SER A 54 -4.22 -6.71 9.41
N ASP A 55 -4.73 -7.94 9.47
CA ASP A 55 -3.93 -9.10 9.89
C ASP A 55 -3.06 -9.63 8.75
N TYR A 56 -3.57 -9.62 7.53
CA TYR A 56 -2.77 -9.93 6.33
C TYR A 56 -1.67 -8.89 6.12
N GLN A 57 -1.91 -7.61 6.43
CA GLN A 57 -0.87 -6.57 6.39
C GLN A 57 0.32 -6.92 7.30
N LYS A 58 0.08 -7.47 8.50
CA LYS A 58 1.17 -7.84 9.44
C LYS A 58 2.02 -8.95 8.87
N ILE A 59 1.39 -10.05 8.47
CA ILE A 59 2.09 -11.23 7.94
C ILE A 59 2.88 -10.89 6.67
N LEU A 60 2.29 -10.07 5.79
CA LEU A 60 2.93 -9.64 4.55
C LEU A 60 4.18 -8.82 4.85
N VAL A 61 4.09 -7.82 5.73
CA VAL A 61 5.23 -6.96 6.10
C VAL A 61 6.30 -7.77 6.84
N GLU A 62 5.93 -8.69 7.73
CA GLU A 62 6.89 -9.56 8.40
C GLU A 62 7.62 -10.47 7.42
N THR A 63 6.91 -11.06 6.46
CA THR A 63 7.50 -11.93 5.44
C THR A 63 8.41 -11.13 4.52
N ALA A 64 7.94 -9.96 4.07
CA ALA A 64 8.72 -9.04 3.26
C ALA A 64 9.98 -8.58 4.00
N TRP A 65 9.88 -8.28 5.30
CA TRP A 65 11.02 -7.90 6.12
C TRP A 65 12.01 -9.06 6.27
N LYS A 66 11.55 -10.29 6.52
CA LYS A 66 12.43 -11.48 6.60
C LYS A 66 13.21 -11.70 5.29
N GLN A 67 12.56 -11.53 4.14
CA GLN A 67 13.17 -11.73 2.83
C GLN A 67 14.03 -10.53 2.37
N SER A 68 13.81 -9.34 2.93
CA SER A 68 14.49 -8.11 2.52
C SER A 68 15.97 -8.11 2.90
N SER A 69 16.80 -7.61 1.98
CA SER A 69 18.22 -7.38 2.23
C SER A 69 18.44 -6.24 3.24
N ASN A 70 19.61 -6.24 3.89
CA ASN A 70 19.97 -5.21 4.87
C ASN A 70 19.92 -3.78 4.30
N ASN A 71 20.22 -3.60 3.01
CA ASN A 71 20.17 -2.29 2.35
C ASN A 71 18.73 -1.77 2.15
N SER A 72 17.79 -2.65 1.81
CA SER A 72 16.37 -2.29 1.70
C SER A 72 15.79 -1.94 3.07
N LYS A 73 16.11 -2.73 4.10
CA LYS A 73 15.73 -2.43 5.49
C LYS A 73 16.27 -1.07 5.94
N LEU A 74 17.52 -0.75 5.60
CA LEU A 74 18.14 0.54 5.90
C LEU A 74 17.39 1.72 5.23
N THR A 75 16.97 1.55 3.97
CA THR A 75 16.21 2.57 3.25
C THR A 75 14.85 2.83 3.91
N VAL A 76 14.19 1.76 4.38
CA VAL A 76 12.93 1.87 5.12
C VAL A 76 13.14 2.57 6.47
N MET A 77 14.18 2.19 7.21
CA MET A 77 14.50 2.79 8.51
C MET A 77 14.85 4.28 8.40
N THR A 78 15.60 4.68 7.37
CA THR A 78 15.94 6.09 7.10
C THR A 78 14.71 6.89 6.68
N ALA A 79 13.86 6.34 5.81
CA ALA A 79 12.65 7.01 5.33
C ALA A 79 11.61 7.21 6.45
N PHE A 80 11.40 6.20 7.29
CA PHE A 80 10.38 6.22 8.35
C PHE A 80 10.92 6.62 9.74
N LYS A 81 12.23 6.85 9.86
CA LYS A 81 12.92 7.18 11.13
C LYS A 81 12.60 6.20 12.26
N CYS A 82 12.70 4.91 11.99
CA CYS A 82 12.36 3.81 12.90
C CYS A 82 13.48 2.76 13.00
N CYS A 83 13.49 1.93 14.04
CA CYS A 83 14.46 0.83 14.20
C CYS A 83 13.77 -0.49 14.57
N GLY A 84 14.19 -1.56 13.87
CA GLY A 84 13.62 -2.91 14.00
C GLY A 84 12.17 -2.98 13.51
N LEU A 85 11.70 -4.19 13.18
CA LEU A 85 10.31 -4.35 12.77
C LEU A 85 9.37 -4.28 13.98
N HIS A 86 9.46 -5.26 14.89
CA HIS A 86 8.59 -5.39 16.06
C HIS A 86 9.28 -5.02 17.37
N LYS A 87 10.58 -5.27 17.50
CA LYS A 87 11.40 -4.92 18.66
C LYS A 87 12.77 -4.45 18.19
N ALA A 88 13.30 -3.41 18.82
CA ALA A 88 14.63 -2.88 18.53
C ALA A 88 15.75 -3.70 19.20
N ASP A 89 15.44 -4.40 20.30
CA ASP A 89 16.40 -5.14 21.13
C ASP A 89 16.63 -6.60 20.69
N LEU A 90 16.08 -7.01 19.54
CA LEU A 90 16.32 -8.35 18.98
C LEU A 90 17.77 -8.48 18.49
N LEU A 91 18.32 -9.69 18.56
CA LEU A 91 19.69 -9.95 18.14
C LEU A 91 19.87 -9.56 16.65
N PRO A 92 21.01 -9.02 16.24
CA PRO A 92 21.27 -8.72 14.82
C PRO A 92 21.28 -9.96 13.91
N SER A 93 21.36 -11.16 14.49
CA SER A 93 21.17 -12.44 13.80
C SER A 93 19.69 -12.77 13.53
N ASP A 94 18.75 -12.12 14.22
CA ASP A 94 17.33 -12.31 13.97
C ASP A 94 16.89 -11.58 12.70
N PRO A 95 16.17 -12.26 11.79
CA PRO A 95 15.71 -11.65 10.53
C PRO A 95 14.74 -10.48 10.75
N LEU A 96 14.14 -10.38 11.95
CA LEU A 96 13.23 -9.31 12.40
C LEU A 96 13.92 -8.19 13.19
N GLY A 97 15.20 -8.38 13.55
CA GLY A 97 15.96 -7.43 14.34
C GLY A 97 16.33 -6.17 13.57
N CYS A 98 16.98 -5.25 14.27
CA CYS A 98 17.50 -4.02 13.68
C CYS A 98 18.85 -4.36 13.00
N PRO A 99 18.95 -4.35 11.65
CA PRO A 99 20.24 -4.53 10.97
C PRO A 99 21.18 -3.38 11.37
N PRO A 100 22.52 -3.53 11.27
CA PRO A 100 23.48 -2.54 11.74
C PRO A 100 23.16 -1.13 11.20
N CYS A 101 22.64 -0.27 12.10
CA CYS A 101 22.16 1.08 11.81
C CYS A 101 23.28 2.09 11.52
N LYS A 102 24.55 1.66 11.42
CA LYS A 102 25.71 2.52 11.17
C LYS A 102 25.51 3.46 9.96
N LEU A 103 24.64 3.09 9.03
CA LEU A 103 24.30 3.89 7.86
C LEU A 103 22.96 4.66 7.94
N ALA A 104 22.11 4.40 8.95
CA ALA A 104 20.76 4.96 8.99
C ALA A 104 20.70 6.39 9.55
N LYS A 105 21.79 6.86 10.18
CA LYS A 105 21.91 8.21 10.80
C LYS A 105 20.62 8.63 11.53
N LEU A 106 20.13 7.72 12.39
CA LEU A 106 18.90 7.92 13.15
C LEU A 106 19.19 8.80 14.36
N SER A 107 18.41 9.86 14.56
CA SER A 107 18.63 10.82 15.66
C SER A 107 18.50 10.19 17.06
N CYS A 108 17.76 9.10 17.20
CA CYS A 108 17.67 8.36 18.48
C CYS A 108 18.92 7.51 18.76
N CYS A 109 19.76 7.21 17.77
CA CYS A 109 20.99 6.45 17.97
C CYS A 109 22.20 7.32 18.34
N ASP A 110 22.07 8.65 18.32
CA ASP A 110 23.15 9.57 18.67
C ASP A 110 23.25 9.68 20.20
N THR A 111 24.37 9.23 20.77
CA THR A 111 24.65 9.44 22.21
C THR A 111 25.36 10.77 22.45
N PRO A 112 25.25 11.36 23.66
CA PRO A 112 25.87 12.65 24.00
C PRO A 112 27.40 12.68 23.79
N ASP A 113 28.05 11.52 23.79
CA ASP A 113 29.48 11.35 23.57
C ASP A 113 29.90 11.37 22.08
N GLY A 114 28.97 11.67 21.16
CA GLY A 114 29.21 11.67 19.71
C GLY A 114 29.40 10.28 19.10
N LYS A 115 29.08 9.22 19.85
CA LYS A 115 29.15 7.82 19.41
C LYS A 115 27.76 7.29 19.09
N THR A 116 27.63 6.39 18.12
CA THR A 116 26.36 5.70 17.87
C THR A 116 26.11 4.61 18.92
N ALA A 117 24.87 4.44 19.37
CA ALA A 117 24.51 3.41 20.35
C ALA A 117 24.93 2.01 19.86
N LYS A 118 25.38 1.13 20.76
CA LYS A 118 25.90 -0.21 20.40
C LYS A 118 24.85 -1.08 19.70
N CYS A 119 23.57 -1.00 20.10
CA CYS A 119 22.45 -1.63 19.39
C CYS A 119 22.33 -1.17 17.92
N CYS A 120 22.80 0.04 17.62
CA CYS A 120 22.79 0.65 16.30
C CYS A 120 24.08 0.39 15.50
N GLN A 121 25.10 -0.24 16.07
CA GLN A 121 26.43 -0.41 15.44
C GLN A 121 26.70 -1.79 14.85
N GLY A 122 25.90 -2.82 15.18
CA GLY A 122 26.08 -4.18 14.66
C GLY A 122 26.40 -5.20 15.75
N PRO A 123 27.02 -6.36 15.41
CA PRO A 123 26.82 -7.65 16.09
C PRO A 123 27.34 -7.77 17.52
N ASP A 124 28.03 -6.77 18.06
CA ASP A 124 28.53 -6.79 19.44
C ASP A 124 27.46 -6.33 20.45
N VAL A 125 26.26 -6.91 20.35
CA VAL A 125 25.17 -6.69 21.29
C VAL A 125 25.19 -7.82 22.32
N GLY A 126 25.85 -7.58 23.45
CA GLY A 126 25.66 -8.40 24.63
C GLY A 126 24.19 -8.35 25.09
N ASN A 127 23.73 -9.41 25.76
CA ASN A 127 22.33 -9.68 26.13
C ASN A 127 21.59 -8.59 26.93
N ASN A 128 22.19 -7.43 27.24
CA ASN A 128 21.61 -6.40 28.11
C ASN A 128 21.83 -4.96 27.61
N THR A 129 21.99 -4.75 26.30
CA THR A 129 22.27 -3.42 25.74
C THR A 129 20.96 -2.67 25.45
N PHE A 130 20.59 -1.71 26.30
CA PHE A 130 19.40 -0.87 26.14
C PHE A 130 19.50 -0.01 24.88
N CYS A 131 18.51 -0.10 23.99
CA CYS A 131 18.44 0.73 22.79
C CYS A 131 17.56 1.98 23.02
N PRO A 132 18.09 3.20 22.81
CA PRO A 132 17.33 4.45 23.00
C PRO A 132 16.21 4.66 21.97
N CYS A 133 16.20 3.90 20.87
CA CYS A 133 15.18 3.98 19.83
C CYS A 133 13.95 3.15 20.22
N THR A 134 12.92 3.81 20.77
CA THR A 134 11.65 3.16 21.15
C THR A 134 10.66 3.02 19.99
N THR A 135 10.87 3.73 18.88
CA THR A 135 9.98 3.71 17.71
C THR A 135 10.29 2.53 16.79
N THR A 136 9.38 1.57 16.75
CA THR A 136 9.47 0.38 15.89
C THR A 136 8.87 0.66 14.52
N CYS A 137 9.45 0.07 13.47
CA CYS A 137 8.96 0.31 12.10
C CYS A 137 7.55 -0.21 11.88
N TRP A 138 7.13 -1.27 12.58
CA TRP A 138 5.77 -1.78 12.50
C TRP A 138 4.71 -0.73 12.85
N THR A 139 4.92 0.05 13.93
CA THR A 139 3.95 1.07 14.36
C THR A 139 3.73 2.14 13.29
N VAL A 140 4.82 2.63 12.71
CA VAL A 140 4.78 3.65 11.65
C VAL A 140 4.16 3.07 10.37
N ILE A 141 4.56 1.86 9.96
CA ILE A 141 4.03 1.21 8.75
C ILE A 141 2.52 0.96 8.87
N GLN A 142 2.05 0.42 10.01
CA GLN A 142 0.64 0.14 10.23
C GLN A 142 -0.21 1.43 10.21
N GLU A 143 0.29 2.51 10.81
CA GLU A 143 -0.38 3.81 10.78
C GLU A 143 -0.48 4.38 9.35
N ARG A 144 0.60 4.28 8.57
CA ARG A 144 0.61 4.74 7.17
C ARG A 144 -0.29 3.90 6.28
N LEU A 145 -0.31 2.57 6.46
CA LEU A 145 -1.20 1.67 5.73
C LEU A 145 -2.67 1.95 6.05
N SER A 146 -3.03 2.03 7.32
CA SER A 146 -4.41 2.31 7.73
C SER A 146 -4.90 3.68 7.26
N THR A 147 -4.07 4.72 7.39
CA THR A 147 -4.39 6.06 6.90
C THR A 147 -4.48 6.09 5.37
N GLY A 148 -3.55 5.45 4.67
CA GLY A 148 -3.52 5.38 3.21
C GLY A 148 -4.75 4.66 2.64
N VAL A 149 -5.15 3.54 3.24
CA VAL A 149 -6.37 2.79 2.87
C VAL A 149 -7.61 3.65 3.11
N ARG A 150 -7.69 4.36 4.24
CA ARG A 150 -8.84 5.22 4.56
C ARG A 150 -8.99 6.37 3.57
N VAL A 151 -7.89 7.07 3.25
CA VAL A 151 -7.90 8.21 2.32
C VAL A 151 -8.20 7.75 0.89
N THR A 152 -7.55 6.70 0.42
CA THR A 152 -7.79 6.16 -0.92
C THR A 152 -9.22 5.63 -1.06
N GLY A 153 -9.72 4.91 -0.05
CA GLY A 153 -11.09 4.40 -0.04
C GLY A 153 -12.15 5.50 -0.05
N ALA A 154 -11.93 6.58 0.72
CA ALA A 154 -12.81 7.75 0.68
C ALA A 154 -12.79 8.45 -0.69
N THR A 155 -11.59 8.58 -1.28
CA THR A 155 -11.41 9.19 -2.61
C THR A 155 -12.14 8.38 -3.69
N SER A 156 -11.97 7.05 -3.71
CA SER A 156 -12.67 6.19 -4.68
C SER A 156 -14.18 6.21 -4.50
N LEU A 157 -14.65 6.20 -3.25
CA LEU A 157 -16.08 6.25 -2.96
C LEU A 157 -16.72 7.56 -3.46
N PHE A 158 -16.02 8.69 -3.26
CA PHE A 158 -16.48 9.99 -3.74
C PHE A 158 -16.62 10.02 -5.26
N PHE A 159 -15.63 9.50 -5.99
CA PHE A 159 -15.71 9.40 -7.45
C PHE A 159 -16.86 8.50 -7.91
N SER A 160 -17.06 7.33 -7.29
CA SER A 160 -18.18 6.45 -7.62
C SER A 160 -19.55 7.12 -7.38
N VAL A 161 -19.70 7.92 -6.32
CA VAL A 161 -20.95 8.67 -6.07
C VAL A 161 -21.19 9.71 -7.17
N ILE A 162 -20.14 10.42 -7.60
CA ILE A 162 -20.25 11.39 -8.71
C ILE A 162 -20.64 10.69 -10.01
N GLU A 163 -20.04 9.54 -10.33
CA GLU A 163 -20.37 8.76 -11.52
C GLU A 163 -21.83 8.29 -11.51
N LEU A 164 -22.31 7.79 -10.38
CA LEU A 164 -23.72 7.39 -10.23
C LEU A 164 -24.68 8.57 -10.39
N LEU A 165 -24.36 9.73 -9.81
CA LEU A 165 -25.14 10.96 -10.01
C LEU A 165 -25.11 11.41 -11.48
N GLY A 166 -23.97 11.29 -12.16
CA GLY A 166 -23.83 11.58 -13.59
C GLY A 166 -24.71 10.67 -14.45
N VAL A 167 -24.70 9.36 -14.21
CA VAL A 167 -25.57 8.40 -14.92
C VAL A 167 -27.04 8.68 -14.62
N TRP A 168 -27.40 8.92 -13.35
CA TRP A 168 -28.78 9.20 -12.96
C TRP A 168 -29.31 10.50 -13.59
N THR A 169 -28.52 11.58 -13.56
CA THR A 169 -28.88 12.86 -14.21
C THR A 169 -29.02 12.71 -15.72
N ALA A 170 -28.12 11.96 -16.38
CA ALA A 170 -28.22 11.67 -17.81
C ALA A 170 -29.48 10.86 -18.17
N LEU A 171 -29.86 9.88 -17.34
CA LEU A 171 -31.10 9.12 -17.51
C LEU A 171 -32.34 10.00 -17.32
N ARG A 172 -32.34 10.86 -16.28
CA ARG A 172 -33.40 11.87 -16.06
C ARG A 172 -33.55 12.82 -17.24
N TYR A 173 -32.44 13.31 -17.79
CA TYR A 173 -32.45 14.20 -18.95
C TYR A 173 -33.01 13.52 -20.21
N ARG A 174 -32.66 12.24 -20.46
CA ARG A 174 -33.30 11.46 -21.55
C ARG A 174 -34.79 11.23 -21.31
N HIS A 175 -35.21 11.00 -20.07
CA HIS A 175 -36.62 10.79 -19.74
C HIS A 175 -37.45 12.09 -19.80
N GLN A 176 -36.81 13.26 -19.64
CA GLN A 176 -37.44 14.58 -19.82
C GLN A 176 -37.45 15.06 -21.27
N ARG A 177 -36.74 14.38 -22.20
CA ARG A 177 -36.92 14.63 -23.63
C ARG A 177 -38.27 14.07 -24.06
N ASP A 178 -39.25 14.95 -24.19
CA ASP A 178 -40.54 14.65 -24.80
C ASP A 178 -40.36 14.09 -26.23
N PRO A 179 -41.07 13.02 -26.62
CA PRO A 179 -41.07 12.49 -28.00
C PRO A 179 -41.69 13.43 -29.05
N LEU A 180 -42.12 14.64 -28.66
CA LEU A 180 -42.77 15.64 -29.51
C LEU A 180 -41.81 16.55 -30.30
N LEU A 181 -40.49 16.44 -30.08
CA LEU A 181 -39.47 17.06 -30.94
C LEU A 181 -38.85 16.00 -31.88
N ASP A 182 -39.68 15.25 -32.60
CA ASP A 182 -39.26 14.53 -33.79
C ASP A 182 -39.25 15.53 -34.97
N PRO A 183 -38.08 15.91 -35.53
CA PRO A 183 -38.03 16.80 -36.70
C PRO A 183 -38.69 16.21 -37.95
N ASN A 184 -39.06 14.92 -37.92
CA ASN A 184 -39.82 14.26 -38.98
C ASN A 184 -41.34 14.36 -38.81
N SER A 185 -41.84 15.07 -37.78
CA SER A 185 -43.28 15.32 -37.60
C SER A 185 -43.77 16.66 -38.18
N VAL A 186 -42.86 17.43 -38.78
CA VAL A 186 -43.12 18.76 -39.38
C VAL A 186 -42.77 18.84 -40.88
N LEU A 187 -42.59 17.69 -41.55
CA LEU A 187 -42.51 17.62 -43.01
C LEU A 187 -43.51 16.63 -43.58
#